data_AF-A0A0F5ZSY9-F1
#
_entry.id   AF-A0A0F5ZSY9-F1
#
_cell.length_a   1.000
_cell.length_b   1.000
_cell.length_c   1.000
_cell.angle_alpha   90.00
_cell.angle_beta   90.00
_cell.angle_gamma   90.00
#
_symmetry.space_group_name_H-M   'P 1'
#
loop_
_entity.id
_entity.type
_entity.pdbx_description
1 polymer ?
#
loop_
_entity_poly.entity_id
_entity_poly.type
_entity_poly.pdbx_seq_one_letter_code
_entity_poly.pdbx_strand_id
1 'polypeptide(L)'
;MGQFSFVPNEKTFPFVESEDKVADLVKQIQQSHDKHGVKPLVFFSMVVPAMRDQLLQAPAFFYDVLESIVQRVAEDTQIEPKPKLQRSRSVSKDSDTYFDRISAIEYTLAHDDGISLKDLDKADIILLGVSRSGKTPTSLYMAMQFGLRVVNYPFIAEDMKMLRLLPEFEFQRHKLFGLTIEPERLTQIRQNRLSGSEYASSEQCEQEIATIESLFRREAIPYINTTSLSVEEISTRVLEKTGLKRRLF
;
A
#
# COMPACT_ATOMS: atom_id res chain seq x y z
N MET A 1 -0.68 17.13 -9.03
CA MET A 1 -1.93 17.88 -9.25
C MET A 1 -2.46 18.62 -8.02
N GLY A 2 -2.40 18.05 -6.80
CA GLY A 2 -2.91 18.73 -5.58
C GLY A 2 -2.23 20.04 -5.15
N GLN A 3 -1.25 20.54 -5.91
CA GLN A 3 -0.63 21.86 -5.73
C GLN A 3 -1.30 22.96 -6.59
N PHE A 4 -2.28 22.60 -7.42
CA PHE A 4 -2.98 23.53 -8.32
C PHE A 4 -4.49 23.52 -8.06
N SER A 5 -5.15 24.67 -8.22
CA SER A 5 -6.55 24.89 -7.85
C SER A 5 -7.56 24.54 -8.95
N PHE A 6 -7.25 23.61 -9.86
CA PHE A 6 -8.17 23.17 -10.91
C PHE A 6 -8.64 21.72 -10.68
N VAL A 7 -9.85 21.40 -11.18
CA VAL A 7 -10.39 20.04 -11.16
C VAL A 7 -10.15 19.41 -12.54
N PRO A 8 -9.21 18.46 -12.68
CA PRO A 8 -8.95 17.81 -13.95
C PRO A 8 -10.07 16.84 -14.33
N ASN A 9 -10.34 16.72 -15.63
CA ASN A 9 -11.02 15.57 -16.20
C ASN A 9 -9.97 14.52 -16.59
N GLU A 10 -9.65 13.63 -15.66
CA GLU A 10 -8.55 12.66 -15.82
C GLU A 10 -8.99 11.42 -16.62
N LYS A 11 -8.15 11.00 -17.57
CA LYS A 11 -8.33 9.75 -18.31
C LYS A 11 -7.02 9.01 -18.44
N THR A 12 -7.01 7.74 -18.07
CA THR A 12 -5.83 6.87 -18.16
C THR A 12 -5.95 5.92 -19.35
N PHE A 13 -4.87 5.81 -20.12
CA PHE A 13 -4.77 4.91 -21.27
C PHE A 13 -3.69 3.87 -21.02
N PRO A 14 -4.03 2.71 -20.43
CA PRO A 14 -3.05 1.67 -20.15
C PRO A 14 -2.70 0.88 -21.41
N PHE A 15 -1.49 0.32 -21.45
CA PHE A 15 -1.03 -0.61 -22.49
C PHE A 15 -1.09 -0.08 -23.93
N VAL A 16 -0.67 1.18 -24.12
CA VAL A 16 -0.45 1.80 -25.45
C VAL A 16 0.88 1.27 -26.01
N GLU A 17 0.83 0.04 -26.52
CA GLU A 17 2.01 -0.77 -26.90
C GLU A 17 2.08 -1.05 -28.41
N SER A 18 1.25 -0.40 -29.22
CA SER A 18 1.25 -0.53 -30.68
C SER A 18 1.02 0.82 -31.35
N GLU A 19 1.53 0.99 -32.57
CA GLU A 19 1.35 2.21 -33.36
C GLU A 19 -0.12 2.55 -33.61
N ASP A 20 -0.97 1.53 -33.82
CA ASP A 20 -2.41 1.69 -33.95
C ASP A 20 -3.04 2.30 -32.68
N LYS A 21 -2.65 1.80 -31.50
CA LYS A 21 -3.14 2.33 -30.22
C LYS A 21 -2.66 3.76 -30.00
N VAL A 22 -1.44 4.09 -30.42
CA VAL A 22 -0.93 5.47 -30.37
C VAL A 22 -1.74 6.36 -31.30
N ALA A 23 -2.04 5.89 -32.52
CA ALA A 23 -2.85 6.64 -33.47
C ALA A 23 -4.24 6.94 -32.92
N ASP A 24 -4.88 5.97 -32.27
CA ASP A 24 -6.19 6.17 -31.64
C ASP A 24 -6.12 7.09 -30.42
N LEU A 25 -5.03 7.05 -29.66
CA LEU A 25 -4.80 8.00 -28.57
C LEU A 25 -4.63 9.43 -29.11
N VAL A 26 -3.86 9.61 -30.19
CA VAL A 26 -3.69 10.91 -30.87
C VAL A 26 -5.04 11.46 -31.33
N LYS A 27 -5.90 10.64 -31.93
CA LYS A 27 -7.27 11.04 -32.30
C LYS A 27 -8.09 11.49 -31.09
N GLN A 28 -8.00 10.80 -29.96
CA GLN A 28 -8.72 11.18 -28.74
C GLN A 28 -8.22 12.49 -28.13
N ILE A 29 -6.90 12.72 -28.17
CA ILE A 29 -6.30 14.00 -27.73
C ILE A 29 -6.80 15.13 -28.63
N GLN A 30 -6.81 14.94 -29.95
CA GLN A 30 -7.32 15.91 -30.91
C GLN A 30 -8.80 16.23 -30.64
N GLN A 31 -9.65 15.22 -30.49
CA GLN A 31 -11.07 15.42 -30.19
C GLN A 31 -11.29 16.17 -28.87
N SER A 32 -10.47 15.91 -27.85
CA SER A 32 -10.52 16.63 -26.58
C SER A 32 -10.16 18.11 -26.76
N HIS A 33 -9.07 18.39 -27.48
CA HIS A 33 -8.66 19.75 -27.82
C HIS A 33 -9.75 20.49 -28.61
N ASP A 34 -10.32 19.87 -29.63
CA ASP A 34 -11.34 20.49 -30.48
C ASP A 34 -12.64 20.77 -29.70
N LYS A 35 -13.01 19.88 -28.78
CA LYS A 35 -14.22 20.02 -27.96
C LYS A 35 -14.07 21.09 -26.89
N HIS A 36 -12.90 21.21 -26.27
CA HIS A 36 -12.70 22.04 -25.08
C HIS A 36 -11.93 23.34 -25.36
N GLY A 37 -11.32 23.48 -26.53
CA GLY A 37 -10.54 24.67 -26.93
C GLY A 37 -9.24 24.88 -26.15
N VAL A 38 -8.83 23.90 -25.34
CA VAL A 38 -7.61 23.94 -24.52
C VAL A 38 -6.78 22.69 -24.76
N LYS A 39 -5.45 22.85 -24.81
CA LYS A 39 -4.53 21.72 -24.97
C LYS A 39 -4.58 20.81 -23.74
N PRO A 40 -4.84 19.50 -23.90
CA PRO A 40 -4.74 18.56 -22.80
C PRO A 40 -3.31 18.46 -22.26
N LEU A 41 -3.19 18.16 -20.97
CA LEU A 41 -1.92 17.75 -20.37
C LEU A 41 -1.77 16.24 -20.51
N VAL A 42 -0.70 15.78 -21.17
CA VAL A 42 -0.44 14.37 -21.44
C VAL A 42 0.83 13.96 -20.70
N PHE A 43 0.65 13.21 -19.61
CA PHE A 43 1.72 12.55 -18.88
C PHE A 43 1.88 11.14 -19.43
N PHE A 44 3.09 10.76 -19.84
CA PHE A 44 3.32 9.47 -20.47
C PHE A 44 4.64 8.84 -20.04
N SER A 45 4.70 7.52 -20.13
CA SER A 45 5.86 6.68 -19.82
C SER A 45 6.12 5.72 -20.99
N MET A 46 6.60 6.27 -22.10
CA MET A 46 6.76 5.52 -23.35
C MET A 46 8.23 5.38 -23.68
N VAL A 47 8.70 4.12 -23.76
CA VAL A 47 10.12 3.83 -23.99
C VAL A 47 10.47 3.66 -25.46
N VAL A 48 9.49 3.42 -26.35
CA VAL A 48 9.74 3.20 -27.79
C VAL A 48 9.79 4.54 -28.52
N PRO A 49 10.95 4.92 -29.13
CA PRO A 49 11.10 6.23 -29.77
C PRO A 49 10.06 6.51 -30.86
N ALA A 50 9.82 5.56 -31.77
CA ALA A 50 8.87 5.75 -32.87
C ALA A 50 7.43 6.07 -32.39
N MET A 51 6.98 5.37 -31.33
CA MET A 51 5.67 5.61 -30.73
C MET A 51 5.62 6.96 -30.01
N ARG A 52 6.73 7.34 -29.34
CA ARG A 52 6.86 8.65 -28.68
C ARG A 52 6.74 9.76 -29.73
N ASP A 53 7.49 9.67 -30.81
CA ASP A 53 7.50 10.67 -31.87
C ASP A 53 6.12 10.84 -32.52
N GLN A 54 5.38 9.73 -32.69
CA GLN A 54 3.99 9.74 -33.16
C GLN A 54 3.05 10.41 -32.15
N LEU A 55 3.17 10.11 -30.86
CA LEU A 55 2.35 10.73 -29.81
C LEU A 55 2.58 12.26 -29.73
N LEU A 56 3.83 12.69 -29.85
CA LEU A 56 4.24 14.10 -29.78
C LEU A 56 3.65 14.97 -30.91
N GLN A 57 3.07 14.37 -31.95
CA GLN A 57 2.36 15.11 -33.00
C GLN A 57 0.97 15.63 -32.56
N ALA A 58 0.42 15.15 -31.44
CA ALA A 58 -0.91 15.56 -30.98
C ALA A 58 -0.91 16.97 -30.36
N PRO A 59 -2.04 17.71 -30.38
CA PRO A 59 -2.13 19.06 -29.81
C PRO A 59 -2.24 19.03 -28.27
N ALA A 60 -1.16 18.70 -27.58
CA ALA A 60 -1.10 18.59 -26.13
C ALA A 60 0.17 19.23 -25.54
N PHE A 61 0.18 19.41 -24.23
CA PHE A 61 1.41 19.63 -23.46
C PHE A 61 1.90 18.28 -22.92
N PHE A 62 3.12 17.91 -23.28
CA PHE A 62 3.66 16.59 -23.02
C PHE A 62 4.64 16.60 -21.84
N TYR A 63 4.51 15.59 -20.98
CA TYR A 63 5.37 15.38 -19.82
C TYR A 63 5.83 13.92 -19.81
N ASP A 64 7.05 13.67 -20.29
CA ASP A 64 7.69 12.37 -20.21
C ASP A 64 8.20 12.14 -18.78
N VAL A 65 7.56 11.24 -18.04
CA VAL A 65 7.90 11.00 -16.64
C VAL A 65 9.17 10.15 -16.47
N LEU A 66 9.64 9.49 -17.53
CA LEU A 66 10.80 8.60 -17.49
C LEU A 66 12.07 9.27 -18.02
N GLU A 67 11.96 10.16 -19.01
CA GLU A 67 13.10 10.74 -19.73
C GLU A 67 14.19 11.29 -18.79
N SER A 68 13.81 12.16 -17.85
CA SER A 68 14.76 12.78 -16.92
C SER A 68 15.50 11.77 -16.03
N ILE A 69 14.82 10.70 -15.60
CA ILE A 69 15.41 9.67 -14.73
C ILE A 69 16.30 8.75 -15.56
N VAL A 70 15.84 8.31 -16.74
CA VAL A 70 16.58 7.42 -17.63
C VAL A 70 17.86 8.09 -18.12
N GLN A 71 17.79 9.36 -18.53
CA GLN A 71 18.96 10.10 -18.98
C GLN A 71 20.00 10.23 -17.86
N ARG A 72 19.57 10.59 -16.64
CA ARG A 72 20.47 10.72 -15.50
C ARG A 72 21.13 9.39 -15.13
N VAL A 73 20.38 8.29 -15.13
CA VAL A 73 20.94 6.95 -14.89
C VAL A 73 21.93 6.57 -16.00
N ALA A 74 21.63 6.88 -17.26
CA ALA A 74 22.54 6.60 -18.37
C ALA A 74 23.85 7.40 -18.26
N GLU A 75 23.77 8.67 -17.85
CA GLU A 75 24.94 9.52 -17.57
C GLU A 75 25.74 9.00 -16.37
N ASP A 76 25.09 8.68 -15.26
CA ASP A 76 25.76 8.20 -14.04
C ASP A 76 26.41 6.81 -14.24
N THR A 77 25.75 5.93 -15.01
CA THR A 77 26.22 4.55 -15.23
C THR A 77 27.10 4.38 -16.47
N GLN A 78 27.11 5.37 -17.37
CA GLN A 78 27.71 5.28 -18.70
C GLN A 78 27.17 4.11 -19.54
N ILE A 79 25.92 3.69 -19.29
CA ILE A 79 25.23 2.60 -19.99
C ILE A 79 24.10 3.18 -20.82
N GLU A 80 24.11 2.91 -22.12
CA GLU A 80 23.01 3.30 -23.00
C GLU A 80 21.71 2.55 -22.65
N PRO A 81 20.58 3.28 -22.52
CA PRO A 81 19.29 2.66 -22.27
C PRO A 81 18.87 1.82 -23.48
N LYS A 82 18.40 0.59 -23.22
CA LYS A 82 17.87 -0.31 -24.25
C LYS A 82 16.34 -0.38 -24.13
N PRO A 83 15.59 0.50 -24.81
CA PRO A 83 14.14 0.51 -24.73
C PRO A 83 13.56 -0.80 -25.28
N LYS A 84 12.80 -1.51 -24.46
CA LYS A 84 12.05 -2.71 -24.85
C LYS A 84 10.70 -2.73 -24.15
N LEU A 85 9.63 -2.91 -24.93
CA LEU A 85 8.23 -2.96 -24.47
C LEU A 85 7.95 -4.00 -23.35
N GLN A 86 8.80 -5.02 -23.20
CA GLN A 86 8.47 -6.21 -22.39
C GLN A 86 9.46 -6.55 -21.26
N ARG A 87 10.45 -5.69 -20.94
CA ARG A 87 11.37 -6.00 -19.83
C ARG A 87 10.75 -5.84 -18.44
N SER A 88 9.59 -5.20 -18.32
CA SER A 88 8.91 -4.98 -17.04
C SER A 88 8.26 -6.24 -16.45
N ARG A 89 8.25 -7.38 -17.17
CA ARG A 89 7.65 -8.65 -16.72
C ARG A 89 8.31 -9.90 -17.34
N SER A 90 9.64 -9.99 -17.36
CA SER A 90 10.25 -11.31 -17.59
C SER A 90 10.08 -12.18 -16.34
N VAL A 91 8.90 -12.82 -16.22
CA VAL A 91 8.53 -13.81 -15.19
C VAL A 91 9.61 -14.88 -15.00
N SER A 92 10.43 -15.12 -16.03
CA SER A 92 11.49 -16.13 -16.05
C SER A 92 12.71 -15.83 -15.16
N LYS A 93 12.94 -14.58 -14.73
CA LYS A 93 14.09 -14.23 -13.84
C LYS A 93 13.69 -13.94 -12.39
N ASP A 94 12.39 -13.77 -12.14
CA ASP A 94 11.79 -13.40 -10.84
C ASP A 94 10.89 -14.52 -10.29
N SER A 95 11.10 -15.78 -10.69
CA SER A 95 10.27 -16.90 -10.23
C SER A 95 10.27 -16.98 -8.70
N ASP A 96 11.45 -16.86 -8.10
CA ASP A 96 11.63 -17.07 -6.67
C ASP A 96 11.03 -15.92 -5.87
N THR A 97 11.21 -14.68 -6.32
CA THR A 97 10.57 -13.50 -5.70
C THR A 97 9.06 -13.49 -5.88
N TYR A 98 8.55 -14.05 -6.99
CA TYR A 98 7.12 -14.27 -7.20
C TYR A 98 6.57 -15.33 -6.24
N PHE A 99 7.22 -16.49 -6.12
CA PHE A 99 6.78 -17.56 -5.21
C PHE A 99 6.85 -17.14 -3.74
N ASP A 100 7.90 -16.42 -3.34
CA ASP A 100 8.01 -15.88 -1.99
C ASP A 100 6.89 -14.89 -1.66
N ARG A 101 6.51 -14.05 -2.65
CA ARG A 101 5.37 -13.13 -2.51
C ARG A 101 4.05 -13.88 -2.34
N ILE A 102 3.82 -14.90 -3.16
CA ILE A 102 2.61 -15.73 -3.05
C ILE A 102 2.56 -16.42 -1.69
N SER A 103 3.67 -17.00 -1.23
CA SER A 103 3.77 -17.59 0.11
C SER A 103 3.47 -16.58 1.23
N ALA A 104 3.98 -15.35 1.13
CA ALA A 104 3.71 -14.31 2.11
C ALA A 104 2.23 -13.91 2.16
N ILE A 105 1.58 -13.81 0.99
CA ILE A 105 0.15 -13.49 0.88
C ILE A 105 -0.70 -14.64 1.46
N GLU A 106 -0.44 -15.88 1.06
CA GLU A 106 -1.17 -17.05 1.56
C GLU A 106 -1.04 -17.19 3.08
N TYR A 107 0.18 -17.02 3.61
CA TYR A 107 0.41 -17.02 5.05
C TYR A 107 -0.38 -15.91 5.74
N THR A 108 -0.35 -14.69 5.22
CA THR A 108 -1.03 -13.55 5.83
C THR A 108 -2.55 -13.71 5.81
N LEU A 109 -3.12 -14.19 4.70
CA LEU A 109 -4.55 -14.48 4.60
C LEU A 109 -4.98 -15.57 5.57
N ALA A 110 -4.16 -16.62 5.75
CA ALA A 110 -4.43 -17.67 6.74
C ALA A 110 -4.39 -17.18 8.20
N HIS A 111 -3.82 -15.99 8.46
CA HIS A 111 -3.66 -15.39 9.80
C HIS A 111 -4.41 -14.05 9.96
N ASP A 112 -5.32 -13.69 9.04
CA ASP A 112 -6.08 -12.44 9.13
C ASP A 112 -7.19 -12.48 10.20
N ASP A 113 -7.82 -13.65 10.36
CA ASP A 113 -8.92 -13.85 11.33
C ASP A 113 -8.45 -13.90 12.79
N GLY A 114 -7.13 -13.96 13.03
CA GLY A 114 -6.52 -13.85 14.37
C GLY A 114 -6.80 -14.99 15.35
N ILE A 115 -7.50 -16.04 14.93
CA ILE A 115 -7.89 -17.19 15.77
C ILE A 115 -6.77 -18.25 15.85
N SER A 116 -5.89 -18.33 14.86
CA SER A 116 -4.81 -19.31 14.81
C SER A 116 -3.48 -18.69 15.24
N LEU A 117 -2.96 -19.10 16.41
CA LEU A 117 -1.59 -18.83 16.86
C LEU A 117 -0.58 -19.88 16.37
N LYS A 118 -0.96 -20.69 15.38
CA LYS A 118 -0.04 -21.65 14.75
C LYS A 118 1.02 -20.90 13.95
N ASP A 119 2.21 -21.47 13.83
CA ASP A 119 3.29 -20.96 12.97
C ASP A 119 3.66 -19.47 13.19
N LEU A 120 3.46 -18.92 14.40
CA LEU A 120 3.85 -17.54 14.76
C LEU A 120 5.35 -17.29 14.60
N ASP A 121 6.16 -18.34 14.74
CA ASP A 121 7.61 -18.32 14.51
C ASP A 121 7.96 -17.96 13.05
N LYS A 122 7.09 -18.28 12.09
CA LYS A 122 7.26 -17.96 10.66
C LYS A 122 6.84 -16.53 10.31
N ALA A 123 6.15 -15.82 11.21
CA ALA A 123 5.77 -14.44 11.00
C ALA A 123 7.01 -13.55 10.93
N ASP A 124 7.00 -12.56 10.04
CA ASP A 124 7.97 -11.47 10.02
C ASP A 124 7.54 -10.35 10.97
N ILE A 125 6.23 -10.15 11.10
CA ILE A 125 5.64 -9.15 11.98
C ILE A 125 4.23 -9.58 12.42
N ILE A 126 3.87 -9.19 13.64
CA ILE A 126 2.59 -9.45 14.26
C ILE A 126 1.95 -8.11 14.58
N LEU A 127 0.88 -7.77 13.86
CA LEU A 127 0.13 -6.54 14.05
C LEU A 127 -0.92 -6.75 15.14
N LEU A 128 -0.81 -5.94 16.18
CA LEU A 128 -1.68 -5.92 17.36
C LEU A 128 -2.62 -4.73 17.29
N GLY A 129 -3.88 -4.88 17.63
CA GLY A 129 -4.80 -3.73 17.62
C GLY A 129 -6.26 -4.10 17.79
N VAL A 130 -7.10 -3.13 18.11
CA VAL A 130 -8.56 -3.33 18.16
C VAL A 130 -9.16 -3.66 16.80
N SER A 131 -10.31 -4.30 16.76
CA SER A 131 -11.05 -4.48 15.50
C SER A 131 -11.29 -3.12 14.85
N ARG A 132 -11.01 -3.00 13.55
CA ARG A 132 -11.08 -1.77 12.72
C ARG A 132 -9.95 -0.73 12.90
N SER A 133 -8.83 -1.08 13.52
CA SER A 133 -7.61 -0.24 13.51
C SER A 133 -6.75 -0.31 12.24
N GLY A 134 -7.27 -0.86 11.14
CA GLY A 134 -6.53 -0.93 9.85
C GLY A 134 -5.55 -2.09 9.68
N LYS A 135 -5.53 -3.08 10.58
CA LYS A 135 -4.65 -4.28 10.50
C LYS A 135 -4.76 -5.04 9.17
N THR A 136 -5.93 -5.55 8.83
CA THR A 136 -6.17 -6.35 7.61
C THR A 136 -5.66 -5.68 6.32
N PRO A 137 -6.07 -4.45 5.96
CA PRO A 137 -5.56 -3.83 4.74
C PRO A 137 -4.04 -3.58 4.79
N THR A 138 -3.49 -3.22 5.96
CA THR A 138 -2.04 -3.03 6.16
C THR A 138 -1.27 -4.32 5.97
N SER A 139 -1.69 -5.40 6.63
CA SER A 139 -1.04 -6.71 6.53
C SER A 139 -0.97 -7.24 5.10
N LEU A 140 -2.09 -7.13 4.37
CA LEU A 140 -2.17 -7.59 3.00
C LEU A 140 -1.30 -6.73 2.08
N TYR A 141 -1.28 -5.41 2.28
CA TYR A 141 -0.37 -4.52 1.56
C TYR A 141 1.10 -4.87 1.81
N MET A 142 1.49 -5.09 3.07
CA MET A 142 2.85 -5.49 3.44
C MET A 142 3.24 -6.84 2.80
N ALA A 143 2.33 -7.81 2.77
CA ALA A 143 2.57 -9.08 2.10
C ALA A 143 2.76 -8.90 0.59
N MET A 144 1.90 -8.13 -0.08
CA MET A 144 1.95 -7.92 -1.53
C MET A 144 3.14 -7.08 -1.99
N GLN A 145 3.48 -6.02 -1.26
CA GLN A 145 4.49 -5.05 -1.68
C GLN A 145 5.88 -5.35 -1.13
N PHE A 146 5.96 -5.95 0.06
CA PHE A 146 7.23 -6.19 0.75
C PHE A 146 7.55 -7.68 0.94
N GLY A 147 6.60 -8.58 0.65
CA GLY A 147 6.80 -10.03 0.77
C GLY A 147 6.87 -10.49 2.22
N LEU A 148 6.26 -9.72 3.13
CA LEU A 148 6.28 -10.00 4.56
C LEU A 148 5.12 -10.91 4.96
N ARG A 149 5.43 -11.90 5.77
CA ARG A 149 4.47 -12.76 6.46
C ARG A 149 3.92 -12.02 7.67
N VAL A 150 2.70 -11.53 7.56
CA VAL A 150 2.07 -10.71 8.61
C VAL A 150 1.00 -11.51 9.32
N VAL A 151 0.96 -11.44 10.65
CA VAL A 151 -0.12 -11.98 11.47
C VAL A 151 -0.94 -10.82 12.02
N ASN A 152 -2.27 -10.93 11.94
CA ASN A 152 -3.16 -9.96 12.58
C ASN A 152 -3.73 -10.56 13.86
N TYR A 153 -3.39 -9.97 15.00
CA TYR A 153 -3.97 -10.36 16.27
C TYR A 153 -4.94 -9.27 16.76
N PRO A 154 -6.27 -9.52 16.69
CA PRO A 154 -7.27 -8.63 17.23
C PRO A 154 -7.35 -8.81 18.74
N PHE A 155 -7.10 -7.75 19.50
CA PHE A 155 -7.41 -7.78 20.94
C PHE A 155 -8.93 -7.83 21.13
N ILE A 156 -9.41 -8.92 21.72
CA ILE A 156 -10.82 -9.04 22.13
C ILE A 156 -11.00 -8.55 23.58
N ALA A 157 -12.25 -8.34 23.99
CA ALA A 157 -12.56 -7.84 25.32
C ALA A 157 -11.99 -8.72 26.45
N GLU A 158 -11.90 -10.04 26.24
CA GLU A 158 -11.31 -10.97 27.20
C GLU A 158 -9.80 -10.76 27.36
N ASP A 159 -9.06 -10.57 26.27
CA ASP A 159 -7.62 -10.25 26.31
C ASP A 159 -7.36 -8.92 27.02
N MET A 160 -8.22 -7.92 26.73
CA MET A 160 -8.15 -6.60 27.34
C MET A 160 -8.40 -6.65 28.84
N LYS A 161 -9.30 -7.50 29.33
CA LYS A 161 -9.55 -7.69 30.78
C LYS A 161 -8.35 -8.27 31.50
N MET A 162 -7.64 -9.21 30.87
CA MET A 162 -6.45 -9.80 31.47
C MET A 162 -5.27 -8.83 31.50
N LEU A 163 -5.32 -7.76 30.68
CA LEU A 163 -4.24 -6.77 30.55
C LEU A 163 -2.90 -7.48 30.53
N ARG A 164 -2.69 -8.48 29.68
CA ARG A 164 -1.41 -9.19 29.57
C ARG A 164 -1.22 -9.73 28.17
N LEU A 165 0.04 -9.79 27.76
CA LEU A 165 0.42 -10.49 26.54
C LEU A 165 0.18 -11.99 26.74
N LEU A 166 -0.31 -12.67 25.72
CA LEU A 166 -0.39 -14.12 25.74
C LEU A 166 1.02 -14.74 25.78
N PRO A 167 1.24 -15.87 26.51
CA PRO A 167 2.56 -16.52 26.61
C PRO A 167 3.20 -16.83 25.24
N GLU A 168 2.39 -17.12 24.24
CA GLU A 168 2.81 -17.41 22.86
C GLU A 168 3.59 -16.25 22.23
N PHE A 169 3.34 -15.02 22.68
CA PHE A 169 4.04 -13.84 22.18
C PHE A 169 5.35 -13.55 22.90
N GLU A 170 5.64 -14.16 24.06
CA GLU A 170 6.87 -13.89 24.81
C GLU A 170 8.12 -14.16 23.96
N PHE A 171 8.11 -15.26 23.20
CA PHE A 171 9.21 -15.65 22.31
C PHE A 171 9.26 -14.83 21.01
N GLN A 172 8.18 -14.11 20.67
CA GLN A 172 8.06 -13.32 19.44
C GLN A 172 7.96 -11.82 19.71
N ARG A 173 8.32 -11.35 20.92
CA ARG A 173 8.18 -9.94 21.33
C ARG A 173 8.81 -8.94 20.36
N HIS A 174 9.94 -9.29 19.78
CA HIS A 174 10.66 -8.46 18.79
C HIS A 174 9.91 -8.27 17.46
N LYS A 175 8.84 -9.05 17.21
CA LYS A 175 8.00 -8.98 16.00
C LYS A 175 6.68 -8.25 16.23
N LEU A 176 6.38 -7.84 17.47
CA LEU A 176 5.10 -7.22 17.81
C LEU A 176 5.08 -5.76 17.42
N PHE A 177 3.97 -5.33 16.83
CA PHE A 177 3.75 -3.93 16.50
C PHE A 177 2.28 -3.54 16.67
N GLY A 178 2.03 -2.46 17.40
CA GLY A 178 0.68 -1.98 17.69
C GLY A 178 0.13 -1.00 16.63
N LEU A 179 -1.12 -1.18 16.25
CA LEU A 179 -1.92 -0.21 15.51
C LEU A 179 -3.07 0.28 16.40
N THR A 180 -3.05 1.57 16.74
CA THR A 180 -4.12 2.27 17.45
C THR A 180 -4.86 3.22 16.50
N ILE A 181 -6.01 3.71 16.93
CA ILE A 181 -6.87 4.63 16.18
C ILE A 181 -7.59 5.54 17.16
N GLU A 182 -7.91 6.76 16.75
CA GLU A 182 -8.68 7.69 17.59
C GLU A 182 -10.08 7.12 17.89
N PRO A 183 -10.56 7.21 19.14
CA PRO A 183 -11.87 6.66 19.53
C PRO A 183 -13.01 7.16 18.66
N GLU A 184 -13.07 8.46 18.37
CA GLU A 184 -14.11 9.05 17.53
C GLU A 184 -14.15 8.43 16.13
N ARG A 185 -12.96 8.23 15.53
CA ARG A 185 -12.84 7.60 14.21
C ARG A 185 -13.25 6.13 14.27
N LEU A 186 -12.85 5.42 15.32
CA LEU A 186 -13.22 4.02 15.53
C LEU A 186 -14.74 3.86 15.64
N THR A 187 -15.39 4.71 16.45
CA THR A 187 -16.83 4.78 16.61
C THR A 187 -17.51 5.00 15.26
N GLN A 188 -17.08 5.97 14.47
CA GLN A 188 -17.62 6.20 13.12
C GLN A 188 -17.54 4.95 12.22
N ILE A 189 -16.38 4.28 12.19
CA ILE A 189 -16.18 3.09 11.36
C ILE A 189 -17.06 1.93 11.85
N ARG A 190 -17.22 1.76 13.16
CA ARG A 190 -18.04 0.70 13.75
C ARG A 190 -19.53 0.98 13.60
N GLN A 191 -19.97 2.23 13.71
CA GLN A 191 -21.36 2.63 13.45
C GLN A 191 -21.76 2.34 11.99
N ASN A 192 -20.87 2.60 11.03
CA ASN A 192 -21.11 2.25 9.62
C ASN A 192 -21.22 0.74 9.40
N ARG A 193 -20.58 -0.08 10.25
CA ARG A 193 -20.61 -1.54 10.13
C ARG A 193 -21.84 -2.13 10.82
N LEU A 194 -22.14 -1.68 12.03
CA LEU A 194 -23.18 -2.23 12.89
C LEU A 194 -23.72 -1.13 13.81
N SER A 195 -24.64 -0.33 13.27
CA SER A 195 -25.14 0.86 13.96
C SER A 195 -25.93 0.52 15.23
N GLY A 196 -25.86 1.39 16.23
CA GLY A 196 -26.63 1.27 17.47
C GLY A 196 -26.22 0.11 18.39
N SER A 197 -25.08 -0.54 18.14
CA SER A 197 -24.55 -1.61 18.99
C SER A 197 -23.62 -1.08 20.10
N GLU A 198 -23.51 -1.80 21.22
CA GLU A 198 -22.54 -1.52 22.29
C GLU A 198 -21.11 -1.50 21.76
N TYR A 199 -20.78 -2.43 20.85
CA TYR A 199 -19.52 -2.49 20.11
C TYR A 199 -19.15 -1.17 19.40
N ALA A 200 -20.16 -0.43 18.93
CA ALA A 200 -20.00 0.84 18.22
C ALA A 200 -20.25 2.07 19.11
N SER A 201 -20.41 1.92 20.43
CA SER A 201 -20.60 3.04 21.34
C SER A 201 -19.30 3.82 21.56
N SER A 202 -19.41 5.13 21.85
CA SER A 202 -18.23 5.98 22.16
C SER A 202 -17.50 5.46 23.39
N GLU A 203 -18.25 5.15 24.45
CA GLU A 203 -17.73 4.64 25.72
C GLU A 203 -16.90 3.36 25.53
N GLN A 204 -17.44 2.37 24.81
CA GLN A 204 -16.72 1.13 24.53
C GLN A 204 -15.44 1.39 23.71
N CYS A 205 -15.52 2.24 22.68
CA CYS A 205 -14.36 2.55 21.83
C CYS A 205 -13.26 3.28 22.61
N GLU A 206 -13.62 4.25 23.45
CA GLU A 206 -12.70 4.99 24.31
C GLU A 206 -12.01 4.06 25.31
N GLN A 207 -12.78 3.20 25.98
CA GLN A 207 -12.25 2.23 26.93
C GLN A 207 -11.30 1.23 26.25
N GLU A 208 -11.66 0.67 25.10
CA GLU A 208 -10.82 -0.26 24.35
C GLU A 208 -9.49 0.38 23.91
N ILE A 209 -9.54 1.60 23.39
CA ILE A 209 -8.34 2.33 22.95
C ILE A 209 -7.44 2.70 24.14
N ALA A 210 -8.01 3.22 25.24
CA ALA A 210 -7.24 3.52 26.44
C ALA A 210 -6.55 2.26 26.99
N THR A 211 -7.26 1.13 27.00
CA THR A 211 -6.77 -0.15 27.49
C THR A 211 -5.63 -0.69 26.63
N ILE A 212 -5.79 -0.72 25.31
CA ILE A 212 -4.79 -1.30 24.41
C ILE A 212 -3.51 -0.45 24.37
N GLU A 213 -3.62 0.88 24.41
CA GLU A 213 -2.44 1.73 24.45
C GLU A 213 -1.70 1.64 25.79
N SER A 214 -2.44 1.47 26.89
CA SER A 214 -1.85 1.19 28.20
C SER A 214 -1.03 -0.11 28.16
N LEU A 215 -1.58 -1.16 27.54
CA LEU A 215 -0.87 -2.42 27.34
C LEU A 215 0.38 -2.23 26.49
N PHE A 216 0.29 -1.54 25.34
CA PHE A 216 1.45 -1.28 24.49
C PHE A 216 2.58 -0.57 25.23
N ARG A 217 2.26 0.47 26.01
CA ARG A 217 3.25 1.19 26.82
C ARG A 217 3.89 0.29 27.87
N ARG A 218 3.08 -0.48 28.61
CA ARG A 218 3.56 -1.35 29.69
C ARG A 218 4.45 -2.48 29.18
N GLU A 219 4.11 -3.05 28.03
CA GLU A 219 4.84 -4.15 27.39
C GLU A 219 5.98 -3.65 26.48
N ALA A 220 6.20 -2.33 26.39
CA ALA A 220 7.16 -1.68 25.51
C ALA A 220 7.00 -2.07 24.02
N ILE A 221 5.75 -2.27 23.57
CA ILE A 221 5.42 -2.60 22.19
C ILE A 221 5.38 -1.29 21.38
N PRO A 222 6.17 -1.16 20.29
CA PRO A 222 6.09 0.01 19.43
C PRO A 222 4.73 0.05 18.74
N TYR A 223 4.12 1.25 18.67
CA TYR A 223 2.82 1.42 18.03
C TYR A 223 2.69 2.76 17.30
N ILE A 224 1.72 2.85 16.38
CA ILE A 224 1.35 4.08 15.67
C ILE A 224 -0.17 4.25 15.62
N ASN A 225 -0.61 5.51 15.56
CA ASN A 225 -1.99 5.88 15.32
C ASN A 225 -2.26 5.92 13.80
N THR A 226 -3.30 5.23 13.35
CA THR A 226 -3.63 5.04 11.93
C THR A 226 -4.74 5.97 11.42
N THR A 227 -5.32 6.84 12.25
CA THR A 227 -6.55 7.60 11.94
C THR A 227 -6.52 8.33 10.60
N SER A 228 -5.41 9.00 10.29
CA SER A 228 -5.23 9.86 9.13
C SER A 228 -4.21 9.33 8.12
N LEU A 229 -3.73 8.09 8.32
CA LEU A 229 -2.68 7.51 7.50
C LEU A 229 -3.27 6.56 6.45
N SER A 230 -2.69 6.58 5.24
CA SER A 230 -2.99 5.57 4.23
C SER A 230 -2.31 4.24 4.57
N VAL A 231 -2.73 3.17 3.91
CA VAL A 231 -2.17 1.82 4.12
C VAL A 231 -0.67 1.79 3.78
N GLU A 232 -0.26 2.51 2.74
CA GLU A 232 1.13 2.68 2.31
C GLU A 232 1.97 3.37 3.40
N GLU A 233 1.43 4.45 3.98
CA GLU A 233 2.11 5.25 5.01
C GLU A 233 2.22 4.46 6.33
N ILE A 234 1.15 3.77 6.75
CA ILE A 234 1.17 2.87 7.91
C ILE A 234 2.26 1.82 7.72
N SER A 235 2.26 1.13 6.59
CA SER A 235 3.21 0.05 6.31
C SER A 235 4.65 0.57 6.29
N THR A 236 4.89 1.74 5.70
CA THR A 236 6.24 2.35 5.65
C THR A 236 6.75 2.71 7.05
N ARG A 237 5.91 3.31 7.90
CA ARG A 237 6.28 3.63 9.29
C ARG A 237 6.52 2.40 10.14
N VAL A 238 5.76 1.34 9.90
CA VAL A 238 5.96 0.03 10.56
C VAL A 238 7.35 -0.52 10.20
N LEU A 239 7.71 -0.54 8.91
CA LEU A 239 9.04 -0.99 8.46
C LEU A 239 10.16 -0.13 9.07
N GLU A 240 10.01 1.19 9.07
CA GLU A 240 11.00 2.12 9.62
C GLU A 240 11.25 1.88 11.11
N LYS A 241 10.18 1.74 11.91
CA LYS A 241 10.28 1.54 13.36
C LYS A 241 10.78 0.15 13.75
N THR A 242 10.48 -0.87 12.94
CA THR A 242 10.89 -2.27 13.21
C THR A 242 12.25 -2.61 12.63
N GLY A 243 12.76 -1.82 11.68
CA GLY A 243 13.98 -2.13 10.93
C GLY A 243 13.82 -3.33 9.99
N LEU A 244 12.59 -3.79 9.74
CA LEU A 244 12.33 -4.90 8.83
C LEU A 244 12.74 -4.52 7.41
N LYS A 245 13.49 -5.43 6.78
CA LYS A 245 13.87 -5.29 5.38
C LYS A 245 12.80 -5.86 4.48
N ARG A 246 12.63 -5.23 3.32
CA ARG A 246 11.81 -5.78 2.23
C ARG A 246 12.45 -7.09 1.78
N ARG A 247 11.65 -8.13 1.55
CA ARG A 247 12.12 -9.41 0.96
C ARG A 247 12.07 -9.40 -0.56
N LEU A 248 11.24 -8.53 -1.10
CA LEU A 248 11.18 -8.21 -2.50
C LEU A 248 12.11 -7.01 -2.69
N PHE A 249 13.03 -7.08 -3.65
CA PHE A 249 14.11 -6.11 -3.98
C PHE A 249 15.46 -6.32 -3.29
#